data_AF-A0A7V0Z9C7-F1
#
_entry.id   AF-A0A7V0Z9C7-F1
#
_cell.length_a   1.000
_cell.length_b   1.000
_cell.length_c   1.000
_cell.angle_alpha   90.00
_cell.angle_beta   90.00
_cell.angle_gamma   90.00
#
_symmetry.space_group_name_H-M   'P 1'
#
loop_
_entity.id
_entity.type
_entity.pdbx_description
1 polymer ?
#
loop_
_entity_poly.entity_id
_entity_poly.type
_entity_poly.pdbx_seq_one_letter_code
_entity_poly.pdbx_strand_id
1 'polypeptide(L)'
;IQNIAVINGRPSLWGDALIAVCQGHPDFLKMAEWFEGKGEEITAYCRVWRRGYEPHTASFSISDAKTAKLWGKTGKSGQPTPWVTYPKRMLQNRARAFALRDRFADALRGIRSAEEERDIIVVGGEFSPDQVIGTEGQIAYDSAGVISAALDGQKEDAPDDEEKHSTPADPPPQEAMADKKAPGRPPNLEKFKGEIKESADPKAFWHENRARFQSKLGPDQYKDLTVFADDLIFEKEHPEE
;
A
#
# COMPACT_ATOMS: atom_id res chain seq x y z
N ILE A 1 -11.32 -15.42 22.25
CA ILE A 1 -10.92 -14.46 21.18
C ILE A 1 -11.16 -15.15 19.83
N GLN A 2 -11.85 -14.51 18.88
CA GLN A 2 -12.10 -15.05 17.53
C GLN A 2 -11.26 -14.30 16.49
N ASN A 3 -10.16 -14.91 16.02
CA ASN A 3 -9.16 -14.28 15.12
C ASN A 3 -9.27 -14.72 13.66
N ILE A 4 -10.11 -15.72 13.37
CA ILE A 4 -10.31 -16.31 12.05
C ILE A 4 -11.74 -16.01 11.59
N ALA A 5 -11.91 -15.70 10.31
CA ALA A 5 -13.19 -15.57 9.63
C ALA A 5 -13.22 -16.51 8.42
N VAL A 6 -14.35 -17.20 8.20
CA VAL A 6 -14.58 -17.94 6.95
C VAL A 6 -15.33 -17.02 6.01
N ILE A 7 -14.71 -16.66 4.89
CA ILE A 7 -15.24 -15.70 3.92
C ILE A 7 -15.09 -16.32 2.55
N ASN A 8 -16.15 -16.36 1.76
CA ASN A 8 -16.14 -17.02 0.44
C ASN A 8 -15.66 -18.50 0.50
N GLY A 9 -15.99 -19.21 1.58
CA GLY A 9 -15.55 -20.59 1.81
C GLY A 9 -14.07 -20.75 2.21
N ARG A 10 -13.35 -19.64 2.42
CA ARG A 10 -11.91 -19.65 2.73
C ARG A 10 -11.63 -19.17 4.16
N PRO A 11 -10.85 -19.92 4.94
CA PRO A 11 -10.36 -19.44 6.23
C PRO A 11 -9.41 -18.26 6.02
N SER A 12 -9.70 -17.16 6.70
CA SER A 12 -8.97 -15.89 6.59
C SER A 12 -8.67 -15.35 7.98
N LEU A 13 -7.55 -14.65 8.14
CA LEU A 13 -7.20 -13.99 9.41
C LEU A 13 -7.61 -12.52 9.38
N TRP A 14 -8.13 -12.01 10.49
CA TRP A 14 -8.29 -10.56 10.63
C TRP A 14 -6.93 -9.85 10.55
N GLY A 15 -6.89 -8.63 10.00
CA GLY A 15 -5.62 -7.94 9.70
C GLY A 15 -4.61 -7.89 10.86
N ASP A 16 -5.06 -7.68 12.09
CA ASP A 16 -4.19 -7.66 13.27
C ASP A 16 -3.73 -9.07 13.69
N ALA A 17 -4.55 -10.08 13.48
CA ALA A 17 -4.17 -11.48 13.70
C ALA A 17 -3.12 -11.94 12.68
N LEU A 18 -3.22 -11.47 11.43
CA LEU A 18 -2.22 -11.73 10.39
C LEU A 18 -0.86 -11.13 10.76
N ILE A 19 -0.84 -9.91 11.34
CA ILE A 19 0.38 -9.33 11.91
C ILE A 19 0.90 -10.18 13.06
N ALA A 20 0.03 -10.56 14.00
CA ALA A 20 0.44 -11.30 15.21
C ALA A 20 1.11 -12.64 14.86
N VAL A 21 0.59 -13.35 13.84
CA VAL A 21 1.21 -14.59 13.34
C VAL A 21 2.62 -14.33 12.81
N CYS A 22 2.80 -13.30 11.98
CA CYS A 22 4.12 -12.98 11.44
C CYS A 22 5.09 -12.46 12.53
N GLN A 23 4.62 -11.61 13.45
CA GLN A 23 5.43 -11.10 14.55
C GLN A 23 5.85 -12.17 15.56
N GLY A 24 5.06 -13.24 15.70
CA GLY A 24 5.42 -14.40 16.49
C GLY A 24 6.43 -15.33 15.82
N HIS A 25 6.76 -15.11 14.54
CA HIS A 25 7.76 -15.90 13.83
C HIS A 25 9.16 -15.58 14.39
N PRO A 26 10.02 -16.58 14.69
CA PRO A 26 11.33 -16.35 15.32
C PRO A 26 12.26 -15.44 14.50
N ASP A 27 12.10 -15.45 13.17
CA ASP A 27 12.88 -14.62 12.26
C ASP A 27 12.29 -13.23 12.00
N PHE A 28 11.15 -12.88 12.60
CA PHE A 28 10.58 -11.54 12.45
C PHE A 28 11.44 -10.54 13.21
N LEU A 29 11.76 -9.42 12.57
CA LEU A 29 12.62 -8.42 13.19
C LEU A 29 11.91 -7.05 13.32
N LYS A 30 11.36 -6.52 12.24
CA LYS A 30 10.72 -5.20 12.22
C LYS A 30 9.66 -5.12 11.14
N MET A 31 8.71 -4.20 11.33
CA MET A 31 7.78 -3.73 10.30
C MET A 31 7.62 -2.22 10.40
N ALA A 32 7.51 -1.55 9.26
CA ALA A 32 7.28 -0.13 9.15
C ALA A 32 6.21 0.15 8.09
N GLU A 33 5.36 1.14 8.37
CA GLU A 33 4.23 1.50 7.53
C GLU A 33 4.21 3.01 7.33
N TRP A 34 3.98 3.45 6.10
CA TRP A 34 3.90 4.88 5.80
C TRP A 34 3.08 5.14 4.53
N PHE A 35 2.76 6.41 4.31
CA PHE A 35 2.13 6.87 3.09
C PHE A 35 3.06 7.83 2.34
N GLU A 36 2.92 7.86 1.01
CA GLU A 36 3.48 8.89 0.12
C GLU A 36 2.39 9.48 -0.75
N GLY A 37 2.71 10.59 -1.41
CA GLY A 37 1.78 11.29 -2.28
C GLY A 37 0.77 12.15 -1.53
N LYS A 38 -0.05 12.87 -2.31
CA LYS A 38 -1.12 13.75 -1.81
C LYS A 38 -2.35 13.57 -2.69
N GLY A 39 -3.53 13.87 -2.13
CA GLY A 39 -4.79 13.80 -2.88
C GLY A 39 -5.03 12.41 -3.48
N GLU A 40 -5.20 12.35 -4.80
CA GLU A 40 -5.47 11.11 -5.53
C GLU A 40 -4.22 10.26 -5.84
N GLU A 41 -3.02 10.77 -5.53
CA GLU A 41 -1.75 10.07 -5.76
C GLU A 41 -1.24 9.35 -4.50
N ILE A 42 -2.08 9.25 -3.46
CA ILE A 42 -1.68 8.60 -2.21
C ILE A 42 -1.37 7.13 -2.46
N THR A 43 -0.21 6.71 -1.95
CA THR A 43 0.25 5.32 -1.94
C THR A 43 0.61 4.90 -0.53
N ALA A 44 0.06 3.78 -0.07
CA ALA A 44 0.43 3.15 1.18
C ALA A 44 1.59 2.17 0.96
N TYR A 45 2.50 2.11 1.92
CA TYR A 45 3.65 1.20 1.90
C TYR A 45 3.70 0.41 3.19
N CYS A 46 4.16 -0.83 3.09
CA CYS A 46 4.54 -1.66 4.22
C CYS A 46 5.88 -2.30 3.92
N ARG A 47 6.84 -2.14 4.82
CA ARG A 47 8.14 -2.79 4.78
C ARG A 47 8.30 -3.73 5.95
N VAL A 48 8.85 -4.91 5.68
CA VAL A 48 9.07 -5.98 6.65
C VAL A 48 10.53 -6.44 6.58
N TRP A 49 11.11 -6.65 7.76
CA TRP A 49 12.47 -7.18 7.92
C TRP A 49 12.37 -8.56 8.54
N ARG A 50 13.09 -9.51 7.93
CA ARG A 50 13.13 -10.91 8.35
C ARG A 50 14.57 -11.41 8.22
N ARG A 51 15.08 -12.07 9.25
CA ARG A 51 16.45 -12.61 9.31
C ARG A 51 16.77 -13.52 8.12
N GLY A 52 17.98 -13.41 7.56
CA GLY A 52 18.45 -14.24 6.45
C GLY A 52 17.97 -13.77 5.07
N TYR A 53 17.51 -12.53 4.98
CA TYR A 53 16.94 -12.02 3.75
C TYR A 53 16.86 -10.48 3.72
N GLU A 54 16.97 -9.89 2.52
CA GLU A 54 16.80 -8.45 2.30
C GLU A 54 15.42 -7.91 2.71
N PRO A 55 15.33 -6.66 3.20
CA PRO A 55 14.05 -6.05 3.56
C PRO A 55 13.07 -6.01 2.38
N HIS A 56 11.83 -6.46 2.61
CA HIS A 56 10.79 -6.49 1.57
C HIS A 56 9.80 -5.35 1.75
N THR A 57 9.51 -4.62 0.68
CA THR A 57 8.52 -3.53 0.67
C THR A 57 7.42 -3.84 -0.33
N ALA A 58 6.17 -3.76 0.10
CA ALA A 58 5.01 -3.78 -0.77
C ALA A 58 4.24 -2.47 -0.65
N SER A 59 3.53 -2.11 -1.71
CA SER A 59 2.74 -0.88 -1.77
C SER A 59 1.35 -1.13 -2.35
N PHE A 60 0.45 -0.19 -2.10
CA PHE A 60 -0.87 -0.15 -2.73
C PHE A 60 -1.38 1.29 -2.81
N SER A 61 -1.65 1.74 -4.03
CA SER A 61 -2.06 3.11 -4.33
C SER A 61 -3.57 3.26 -4.52
N ILE A 62 -4.03 4.51 -4.54
CA ILE A 62 -5.40 4.83 -4.98
C ILE A 62 -5.64 4.36 -6.42
N SER A 63 -4.63 4.49 -7.30
CA SER A 63 -4.71 4.01 -8.68
C SER A 63 -4.94 2.49 -8.75
N ASP A 64 -4.22 1.74 -7.90
CA ASP A 64 -4.40 0.28 -7.80
C ASP A 64 -5.80 -0.05 -7.25
N ALA A 65 -6.28 0.68 -6.24
CA ALA A 65 -7.61 0.49 -5.69
C ALA A 65 -8.72 0.78 -6.71
N LYS A 66 -8.56 1.81 -7.55
CA LYS A 66 -9.47 2.13 -8.66
C LYS A 66 -9.45 1.01 -9.70
N THR A 67 -8.25 0.58 -10.12
CA THR A 67 -8.05 -0.53 -11.07
C THR A 67 -8.68 -1.83 -10.57
N ALA A 68 -8.53 -2.12 -9.29
CA ALA A 68 -9.13 -3.29 -8.62
C ALA A 68 -10.64 -3.14 -8.34
N LYS A 69 -11.28 -2.03 -8.74
CA LYS A 69 -12.70 -1.71 -8.48
C LYS A 69 -13.07 -1.75 -6.99
N LEU A 70 -12.13 -1.37 -6.14
CA LEU A 70 -12.30 -1.27 -4.69
C LEU A 70 -12.61 0.17 -4.26
N TRP A 71 -11.99 1.15 -4.92
CA TRP A 71 -12.22 2.56 -4.62
C TRP A 71 -13.68 2.93 -4.85
N GLY A 72 -14.32 3.56 -3.85
CA GLY A 72 -15.73 3.92 -3.96
C GLY A 72 -16.71 2.74 -3.97
N LYS A 73 -16.24 1.50 -3.70
CA LYS A 73 -17.08 0.30 -3.77
C LYS A 73 -18.25 0.39 -2.81
N THR A 74 -19.43 0.06 -3.32
CA THR A 74 -20.67 -0.05 -2.54
C THR A 74 -21.00 -1.51 -2.29
N GLY A 75 -21.54 -1.82 -1.13
CA GLY A 75 -21.99 -3.15 -0.75
C GLY A 75 -23.25 -3.57 -1.50
N LYS A 76 -23.61 -4.86 -1.39
CA LYS A 76 -24.73 -5.48 -2.13
C LYS A 76 -26.08 -4.78 -1.94
N SER A 77 -26.30 -4.12 -0.81
CA SER A 77 -27.57 -3.44 -0.47
C SER A 77 -27.43 -1.91 -0.49
N GLY A 78 -26.43 -1.37 -1.19
CA GLY A 78 -26.23 0.07 -1.31
C GLY A 78 -25.43 0.71 -0.17
N GLN A 79 -25.05 -0.06 0.86
CA GLN A 79 -24.27 0.45 1.99
C GLN A 79 -22.82 0.78 1.60
N PRO A 80 -22.21 1.85 2.12
CA PRO A 80 -20.81 2.16 1.85
C PRO A 80 -19.90 1.06 2.42
N THR A 81 -18.88 0.67 1.66
CA THR A 81 -17.85 -0.28 2.15
C THR A 81 -16.74 0.46 2.92
N PRO A 82 -15.85 -0.26 3.63
CA PRO A 82 -14.66 0.35 4.24
C PRO A 82 -13.77 1.12 3.25
N TRP A 83 -13.82 0.80 1.95
CA TRP A 83 -13.13 1.57 0.91
C TRP A 83 -13.71 2.96 0.69
N VAL A 84 -14.95 3.22 1.12
CA VAL A 84 -15.59 4.54 1.12
C VAL A 84 -15.37 5.23 2.46
N THR A 85 -15.61 4.53 3.58
CA THR A 85 -15.61 5.15 4.91
C THR A 85 -14.21 5.28 5.53
N TYR A 86 -13.29 4.37 5.19
CA TYR A 86 -11.92 4.33 5.72
C TYR A 86 -10.85 4.00 4.64
N PRO A 87 -10.81 4.74 3.52
CA PRO A 87 -9.98 4.41 2.36
C PRO A 87 -8.49 4.29 2.69
N LYS A 88 -7.93 5.22 3.48
CA LYS A 88 -6.51 5.17 3.88
C LYS A 88 -6.16 3.89 4.64
N ARG A 89 -7.05 3.42 5.53
CA ARG A 89 -6.84 2.18 6.27
C ARG A 89 -6.89 0.97 5.34
N MET A 90 -7.75 0.99 4.33
CA MET A 90 -7.83 -0.09 3.34
C MET A 90 -6.61 -0.17 2.44
N LEU A 91 -6.06 0.98 2.02
CA LEU A 91 -4.77 1.03 1.31
C LEU A 91 -3.65 0.40 2.15
N GLN A 92 -3.52 0.83 3.41
CA GLN A 92 -2.48 0.29 4.31
C GLN A 92 -2.66 -1.20 4.56
N ASN A 93 -3.89 -1.66 4.83
CA ASN A 93 -4.17 -3.07 5.02
C ASN A 93 -3.76 -3.90 3.79
N ARG A 94 -3.92 -3.35 2.58
CA ARG A 94 -3.54 -4.04 1.35
C ARG A 94 -2.03 -4.13 1.18
N ALA A 95 -1.32 -3.00 1.32
CA ALA A 95 0.15 -2.98 1.28
C ALA A 95 0.75 -3.93 2.34
N ARG A 96 0.21 -3.91 3.56
CA ARG A 96 0.58 -4.80 4.66
C ARG A 96 0.38 -6.27 4.34
N ALA A 97 -0.81 -6.64 3.85
CA ALA A 97 -1.11 -8.03 3.53
C ALA A 97 -0.17 -8.59 2.46
N PHE A 98 0.20 -7.79 1.47
CA PHE A 98 1.17 -8.18 0.44
C PHE A 98 2.57 -8.35 1.03
N ALA A 99 3.09 -7.37 1.76
CA ALA A 99 4.41 -7.45 2.37
C ALA A 99 4.55 -8.69 3.28
N LEU A 100 3.53 -8.96 4.10
CA LEU A 100 3.53 -10.10 5.03
C LEU A 100 3.37 -11.44 4.31
N ARG A 101 2.50 -11.55 3.28
CA ARG A 101 2.33 -12.81 2.54
C ARG A 101 3.53 -13.17 1.70
N ASP A 102 4.18 -12.18 1.10
CA ASP A 102 5.38 -12.42 0.30
C ASP A 102 6.54 -12.85 1.19
N ARG A 103 6.66 -12.27 2.40
CA ARG A 103 7.81 -12.53 3.26
C ARG A 103 7.65 -13.59 4.33
N PHE A 104 6.44 -13.84 4.78
CA PHE A 104 6.13 -14.83 5.81
C PHE A 104 5.17 -15.88 5.26
N ALA A 105 5.38 -16.30 4.00
CA ALA A 105 4.57 -17.32 3.33
C ALA A 105 4.55 -18.66 4.08
N ASP A 106 5.65 -19.02 4.73
CA ASP A 106 5.81 -20.18 5.60
C ASP A 106 5.08 -20.04 6.94
N ALA A 107 4.97 -18.84 7.50
CA ALA A 107 4.16 -18.61 8.69
C ALA A 107 2.66 -18.61 8.35
N LEU A 108 2.28 -17.94 7.25
CA LEU A 108 0.88 -17.72 6.86
C LEU A 108 0.27 -18.87 6.06
N ARG A 109 1.08 -19.74 5.46
CA ARG A 109 0.63 -20.96 4.75
C ARG A 109 -0.49 -20.71 3.72
N GLY A 110 -0.40 -19.58 3.02
CA GLY A 110 -1.38 -19.19 2.00
C GLY A 110 -2.64 -18.49 2.53
N ILE A 111 -2.76 -18.26 3.84
CA ILE A 111 -3.87 -17.53 4.44
C ILE A 111 -3.83 -16.04 4.03
N ARG A 112 -4.98 -15.52 3.60
CA ARG A 112 -5.19 -14.11 3.28
C ARG A 112 -5.81 -13.36 4.45
N SER A 113 -5.75 -12.02 4.39
CA SER A 113 -6.51 -11.20 5.31
C SER A 113 -8.01 -11.30 5.03
N ALA A 114 -8.82 -11.22 6.08
CA ALA A 114 -10.27 -11.22 5.98
C ALA A 114 -10.78 -10.03 5.14
N GLU A 115 -10.10 -8.89 5.23
CA GLU A 115 -10.40 -7.72 4.41
C GLU A 115 -10.17 -7.99 2.93
N GLU A 116 -9.05 -8.62 2.57
CA GLU A 116 -8.76 -9.01 1.18
C GLU A 116 -9.80 -10.02 0.66
N GLU A 117 -10.16 -11.01 1.47
CA GLU A 117 -11.10 -12.05 1.05
C GLU A 117 -12.52 -11.48 0.86
N ARG A 118 -12.96 -10.52 1.69
CA ARG A 118 -14.26 -9.83 1.50
C ARG A 118 -14.33 -9.02 0.21
N ASP A 119 -13.19 -8.59 -0.30
CA ASP A 119 -13.14 -7.78 -1.49
C ASP A 119 -13.35 -8.59 -2.76
N ILE A 120 -13.14 -9.91 -2.70
CA ILE A 120 -13.37 -10.85 -3.79
C ILE A 120 -14.87 -11.08 -3.94
N ILE A 121 -15.37 -10.83 -5.15
CA ILE A 121 -16.74 -11.18 -5.55
C ILE A 121 -16.68 -12.60 -6.12
N VAL A 122 -17.26 -13.56 -5.41
CA VAL A 122 -17.49 -14.90 -5.98
C VAL A 122 -18.76 -14.84 -6.82
N VAL A 123 -18.61 -14.94 -8.14
CA VAL A 123 -19.72 -15.09 -9.07
C VAL A 123 -19.92 -16.58 -9.33
N GLY A 124 -20.99 -17.16 -8.79
CA GLY A 124 -21.50 -18.50 -9.15
C GLY A 124 -20.57 -19.68 -8.84
N GLY A 125 -20.62 -20.18 -7.60
CA GLY A 125 -20.03 -21.48 -7.24
C GLY A 125 -19.80 -21.59 -5.73
N GLU A 126 -20.46 -22.55 -5.08
CA GLU A 126 -20.13 -22.92 -3.71
C GLU A 126 -18.73 -23.54 -3.68
N PHE A 127 -17.83 -22.97 -2.87
CA PHE A 127 -16.52 -23.56 -2.64
C PHE A 127 -16.71 -24.81 -1.77
N SER A 128 -16.63 -26.00 -2.38
CA SER A 128 -16.56 -27.28 -1.65
C SER A 128 -15.12 -27.54 -1.22
N PRO A 129 -14.83 -27.69 0.09
CA PRO A 129 -13.47 -27.98 0.58
C PRO A 129 -12.88 -29.30 0.04
N ASP A 130 -13.72 -30.22 -0.43
CA ASP A 130 -13.32 -31.56 -0.87
C ASP A 130 -12.67 -31.62 -2.27
N GLN A 131 -12.56 -30.49 -3.00
CA GLN A 131 -12.02 -30.51 -4.36
C GLN A 131 -10.49 -30.36 -4.47
N VAL A 132 -9.74 -30.29 -3.36
CA VAL A 132 -8.28 -30.07 -3.40
C VAL A 132 -7.46 -31.39 -3.34
N ILE A 133 -8.09 -32.56 -3.47
CA ILE A 133 -7.35 -33.83 -3.62
C ILE A 133 -7.81 -34.53 -4.89
N GLY A 134 -7.41 -33.98 -6.04
CA GLY A 134 -7.40 -34.66 -7.32
C GLY A 134 -5.98 -35.12 -7.62
N THR A 135 -5.76 -36.42 -7.54
CA THR A 135 -4.59 -37.16 -8.02
C THR A 135 -4.12 -36.68 -9.41
N GLU A 136 -2.80 -36.55 -9.54
CA GLU A 136 -1.99 -36.46 -10.77
C GLU A 136 -2.67 -35.96 -12.07
N GLY A 137 -2.30 -34.74 -12.47
CA GLY A 137 -2.12 -34.40 -13.88
C GLY A 137 -3.36 -34.02 -14.68
N GLN A 138 -3.87 -32.80 -14.50
CA GLN A 138 -4.41 -31.97 -15.61
C GLN A 138 -4.68 -30.54 -15.14
N ILE A 139 -3.84 -29.61 -15.57
CA ILE A 139 -4.09 -28.17 -15.43
C ILE A 139 -4.82 -27.74 -16.70
N ALA A 140 -6.14 -27.49 -16.61
CA ALA A 140 -6.88 -26.77 -17.63
C ALA A 140 -7.12 -25.34 -17.11
N TYR A 141 -6.32 -24.38 -17.58
CA TYR A 141 -6.67 -22.97 -17.51
C TYR A 141 -7.69 -22.71 -18.62
N ASP A 142 -8.97 -22.55 -18.27
CA ASP A 142 -9.95 -22.03 -19.21
C ASP A 142 -9.81 -20.50 -19.28
N SER A 143 -8.95 -20.06 -20.19
CA SER A 143 -8.75 -18.66 -20.54
C SER A 143 -9.63 -18.29 -21.73
N ALA A 144 -10.93 -18.05 -21.50
CA ALA A 144 -11.78 -17.38 -22.49
C ALA A 144 -13.08 -16.86 -21.87
N GLY A 145 -13.30 -15.54 -21.98
CA GLY A 145 -14.66 -14.99 -22.04
C GLY A 145 -15.08 -14.08 -20.89
N VAL A 146 -14.76 -12.79 -20.99
CA VAL A 146 -15.76 -11.70 -20.90
C VAL A 146 -15.13 -10.39 -21.39
N ILE A 147 -15.15 -10.19 -22.70
CA ILE A 147 -15.20 -8.86 -23.32
C ILE A 147 -16.42 -8.88 -24.24
N SER A 148 -17.30 -7.88 -24.07
CA SER A 148 -18.35 -7.37 -24.97
C SER A 148 -19.77 -7.34 -24.38
N ALA A 149 -20.52 -6.33 -24.83
CA ALA A 149 -21.84 -5.82 -24.40
C ALA A 149 -21.74 -4.76 -23.27
N ALA A 150 -22.01 -3.48 -23.48
CA ALA A 150 -22.72 -2.81 -24.57
C ALA A 150 -22.26 -1.35 -24.73
N LEU A 151 -21.93 -0.99 -25.96
CA LEU A 151 -21.98 0.37 -26.52
C LEU A 151 -22.88 0.25 -27.75
N ASP A 152 -24.02 0.95 -27.76
CA ASP A 152 -24.47 1.82 -28.85
C ASP A 152 -25.96 2.19 -28.73
N GLY A 153 -26.22 3.47 -28.98
CA GLY A 153 -27.54 4.08 -29.06
C GLY A 153 -27.46 5.61 -29.08
N GLN A 154 -27.12 6.19 -30.24
CA GLN A 154 -27.16 7.64 -30.53
C GLN A 154 -28.45 8.06 -31.26
N LYS A 155 -28.96 9.27 -30.95
CA LYS A 155 -29.30 10.44 -31.83
C LYS A 155 -30.32 11.38 -31.14
N GLU A 156 -29.98 12.64 -30.81
CA GLU A 156 -30.13 13.94 -31.58
C GLU A 156 -31.61 14.36 -31.75
N ASP A 157 -32.12 15.58 -31.46
CA ASP A 157 -31.63 16.97 -31.64
C ASP A 157 -32.29 18.02 -30.68
N ALA A 158 -31.72 19.25 -30.66
CA ALA A 158 -31.98 20.44 -29.82
C ALA A 158 -33.23 21.30 -30.24
N PRO A 159 -33.57 22.46 -29.59
CA PRO A 159 -32.76 23.71 -29.62
C PRO A 159 -32.74 24.57 -28.31
N ASP A 160 -31.95 25.65 -28.40
CA ASP A 160 -31.56 26.71 -27.46
C ASP A 160 -32.64 27.38 -26.58
N ASP A 161 -32.21 27.85 -25.40
CA ASP A 161 -32.50 29.23 -24.94
C ASP A 161 -31.44 29.73 -23.93
N GLU A 162 -30.91 30.92 -24.20
CA GLU A 162 -30.03 31.71 -23.32
C GLU A 162 -30.83 32.30 -22.15
N GLU A 163 -30.32 32.23 -20.91
CA GLU A 163 -30.39 33.39 -20.00
C GLU A 163 -29.37 33.34 -18.84
N LYS A 164 -28.77 34.50 -18.58
CA LYS A 164 -27.71 34.80 -17.61
C LYS A 164 -28.29 34.95 -16.20
N HIS A 165 -27.63 34.44 -15.14
CA HIS A 165 -27.30 35.28 -13.98
C HIS A 165 -26.36 34.67 -12.91
N SER A 166 -25.43 35.55 -12.51
CA SER A 166 -24.67 35.73 -11.26
C SER A 166 -24.07 34.55 -10.48
N THR A 167 -22.74 34.62 -10.38
CA THR A 167 -21.90 34.03 -9.34
C THR A 167 -22.11 34.70 -7.97
N PRO A 168 -21.80 33.98 -6.88
CA PRO A 168 -21.12 34.59 -5.75
C PRO A 168 -19.66 34.11 -5.62
N ALA A 169 -18.83 35.03 -5.17
CA ALA A 169 -17.38 35.05 -5.22
C ALA A 169 -16.66 34.05 -4.29
N ASP A 170 -15.54 33.54 -4.78
CA ASP A 170 -14.47 32.91 -4.00
C ASP A 170 -13.77 33.93 -3.06
N PRO A 171 -13.36 33.52 -1.85
CA PRO A 171 -12.42 34.29 -1.04
C PRO A 171 -10.99 34.23 -1.63
N PRO A 172 -10.14 35.24 -1.36
CA PRO A 172 -8.98 35.58 -2.17
C PRO A 172 -7.79 34.61 -2.05
N PRO A 173 -6.86 34.63 -3.03
CA PRO A 173 -5.76 33.67 -3.14
C PRO A 173 -4.73 33.88 -2.04
N GLN A 174 -4.38 32.83 -1.30
CA GLN A 174 -3.14 32.85 -0.51
C GLN A 174 -1.96 32.68 -1.45
N GLU A 175 -1.08 33.68 -1.38
CA GLU A 175 0.03 33.95 -2.26
C GLU A 175 0.98 32.77 -2.44
N ALA A 176 1.32 32.55 -3.71
CA ALA A 176 2.38 31.68 -4.16
C ALA A 176 3.74 32.12 -3.57
N MET A 177 4.38 31.24 -2.81
CA MET A 177 5.84 31.30 -2.69
C MET A 177 6.44 30.56 -3.88
N ALA A 178 6.90 31.39 -4.81
CA ALA A 178 7.50 31.04 -6.08
C ALA A 178 8.67 30.05 -5.93
N ASP A 179 8.60 29.03 -6.78
CA ASP A 179 9.71 28.22 -7.25
C ASP A 179 10.84 29.12 -7.77
N LYS A 180 11.99 29.12 -7.08
CA LYS A 180 13.25 29.62 -7.64
C LYS A 180 14.19 28.45 -7.81
N LYS A 181 14.17 27.87 -9.01
CA LYS A 181 15.21 26.96 -9.50
C LYS A 181 16.54 27.73 -9.57
N ALA A 182 17.55 27.28 -8.82
CA ALA A 182 18.94 27.68 -8.98
C ALA A 182 19.81 26.44 -9.26
N PRO A 183 20.82 26.54 -10.16
CA PRO A 183 21.49 25.39 -10.76
C PRO A 183 22.65 24.86 -9.89
N GLY A 184 22.90 23.55 -9.97
CA GLY A 184 24.22 22.93 -9.70
C GLY A 184 24.75 22.99 -8.26
N ARG A 185 24.29 22.09 -7.38
CA ARG A 185 25.09 21.60 -6.25
C ARG A 185 24.95 20.07 -6.18
N PRO A 186 26.04 19.29 -6.08
CA PRO A 186 25.94 17.83 -5.99
C PRO A 186 25.12 17.38 -4.76
N PRO A 187 24.49 16.19 -4.81
CA PRO A 187 23.41 15.80 -3.92
C PRO A 187 23.92 15.61 -2.49
N ASN A 188 23.45 16.45 -1.56
CA ASN A 188 23.70 16.28 -0.12
C ASN A 188 23.26 14.89 0.38
N LEU A 189 22.31 14.23 -0.29
CA LEU A 189 21.77 12.91 0.08
C LEU A 189 22.85 11.82 0.11
N GLU A 190 23.55 11.59 -1.01
CA GLU A 190 24.57 10.52 -1.07
C GLU A 190 25.76 10.81 -0.14
N LYS A 191 26.11 12.10 0.01
CA LYS A 191 27.10 12.52 1.00
C LYS A 191 26.65 12.13 2.42
N PHE A 192 25.42 12.45 2.80
CA PHE A 192 24.91 12.13 4.14
C PHE A 192 24.73 10.63 4.36
N LYS A 193 24.32 9.87 3.34
CA LYS A 193 24.33 8.39 3.42
C LYS A 193 25.74 7.86 3.74
N GLY A 194 26.76 8.39 3.06
CA GLY A 194 28.17 8.09 3.35
C GLY A 194 28.56 8.43 4.79
N GLU A 195 28.26 9.65 5.24
CA GLU A 195 28.57 10.09 6.60
C GLU A 195 27.93 9.20 7.69
N ILE A 196 26.67 8.79 7.50
CA ILE A 196 26.00 7.87 8.44
C ILE A 196 26.65 6.48 8.38
N LYS A 197 26.97 5.98 7.18
CA LYS A 197 27.59 4.67 6.96
C LYS A 197 28.99 4.55 7.57
N GLU A 198 29.77 5.61 7.49
CA GLU A 198 31.15 5.67 8.01
C GLU A 198 31.22 5.98 9.50
N SER A 199 30.11 6.41 10.12
CA SER A 199 30.07 6.69 11.55
C SER A 199 30.28 5.41 12.39
N ALA A 200 30.99 5.55 13.51
CA ALA A 200 31.23 4.45 14.44
C ALA A 200 29.93 3.95 15.09
N ASP A 201 28.99 4.87 15.34
CA ASP A 201 27.64 4.59 15.83
C ASP A 201 26.61 5.30 14.94
N PRO A 202 26.06 4.60 13.92
CA PRO A 202 25.05 5.15 13.02
C PRO A 202 23.79 5.66 13.72
N LYS A 203 23.42 5.06 14.85
CA LYS A 203 22.20 5.42 15.59
C LYS A 203 22.38 6.75 16.31
N ALA A 204 23.45 6.88 17.09
CA ALA A 204 23.77 8.14 17.76
C ALA A 204 23.99 9.26 16.73
N PHE A 205 24.77 8.98 15.67
CA PHE A 205 25.06 9.96 14.62
C PHE A 205 23.80 10.46 13.92
N TRP A 206 22.86 9.56 13.58
CA TRP A 206 21.57 9.92 12.97
C TRP A 206 20.76 10.86 13.86
N HIS A 207 20.60 10.52 15.15
CA HIS A 207 19.79 11.32 16.08
C HIS A 207 20.38 12.71 16.34
N GLU A 208 21.70 12.81 16.50
CA GLU A 208 22.41 14.07 16.72
C GLU A 208 22.34 15.01 15.51
N ASN A 209 22.34 14.46 14.29
CA ASN A 209 22.41 15.24 13.05
C ASN A 209 21.05 15.45 12.37
N ARG A 210 19.94 14.99 12.97
CA ARG A 210 18.61 15.02 12.36
C ARG A 210 18.17 16.42 11.91
N ALA A 211 18.33 17.42 12.78
CA ALA A 211 18.01 18.82 12.46
C ALA A 211 18.89 19.37 11.32
N ARG A 212 20.17 18.98 11.29
CA ARG A 212 21.10 19.35 10.22
C ARG A 212 20.61 18.81 8.89
N PHE A 213 20.26 17.53 8.82
CA PHE A 213 19.76 16.90 7.59
C PHE A 213 18.47 17.55 7.10
N GLN A 214 17.50 17.75 7.99
CA GLN A 214 16.21 18.36 7.64
C GLN A 214 16.36 19.78 7.08
N SER A 215 17.35 20.55 7.54
CA SER A 215 17.63 21.89 7.02
C SER A 215 18.35 21.92 5.66
N LYS A 216 18.95 20.81 5.24
CA LYS A 216 19.84 20.73 4.06
C LYS A 216 19.29 19.85 2.94
N LEU A 217 18.17 19.18 3.16
CA LEU A 217 17.52 18.28 2.22
C LEU A 217 16.08 18.74 1.96
N GLY A 218 15.60 18.52 0.74
CA GLY A 218 14.16 18.58 0.47
C GLY A 218 13.41 17.47 1.19
N PRO A 219 12.07 17.56 1.32
CA PRO A 219 11.26 16.57 2.02
C PRO A 219 11.49 15.13 1.56
N ASP A 220 11.53 14.90 0.25
CA ASP A 220 11.71 13.56 -0.33
C ASP A 220 13.13 13.03 -0.05
N GLN A 221 14.15 13.85 -0.25
CA GLN A 221 15.54 13.47 0.06
C GLN A 221 15.75 13.17 1.55
N TYR A 222 15.11 13.95 2.43
CA TYR A 222 15.19 13.71 3.87
C TYR A 222 14.49 12.41 4.26
N LYS A 223 13.38 12.09 3.59
CA LYS A 223 12.69 10.82 3.76
C LYS A 223 13.57 9.65 3.30
N ASP A 224 14.17 9.74 2.12
CA ASP A 224 15.10 8.71 1.61
C ASP A 224 16.27 8.49 2.56
N LEU A 225 16.84 9.57 3.10
CA LEU A 225 17.91 9.48 4.09
C LEU A 225 17.43 8.82 5.39
N THR A 226 16.19 9.09 5.81
CA THR A 226 15.59 8.47 7.01
C THR A 226 15.42 6.97 6.82
N VAL A 227 14.90 6.54 5.67
CA VAL A 227 14.76 5.12 5.34
C VAL A 227 16.13 4.44 5.32
N PHE A 228 17.13 5.07 4.69
CA PHE A 228 18.50 4.57 4.67
C PHE A 228 19.11 4.45 6.07
N ALA A 229 18.95 5.47 6.92
CA ALA A 229 19.49 5.46 8.28
C ALA A 229 18.85 4.36 9.11
N ASP A 230 17.51 4.21 9.03
CA ASP A 230 16.78 3.17 9.73
C ASP A 230 17.21 1.76 9.31
N ASP A 231 17.50 1.54 8.03
CA ASP A 231 18.02 0.27 7.50
C ASP A 231 19.41 -0.04 8.04
N LEU A 232 20.34 0.91 7.93
CA LEU A 232 21.72 0.74 8.36
C LEU A 232 21.84 0.53 9.87
N ILE A 233 21.08 1.29 10.67
CA ILE A 233 21.03 1.13 12.13
C ILE A 233 20.57 -0.28 12.47
N PHE A 234 19.54 -0.74 11.79
CA PHE A 234 18.96 -2.06 12.02
C PHE A 234 19.94 -3.19 11.66
N GLU A 235 20.63 -3.11 10.51
CA GLU A 235 21.67 -4.05 10.09
C GLU A 235 22.81 -4.13 11.12
N LYS A 236 23.21 -2.99 11.71
CA LYS A 236 24.26 -2.93 12.74
C LYS A 236 23.84 -3.52 14.08
N GLU A 237 22.58 -3.36 14.47
CA GLU A 237 22.04 -3.93 15.71
C GLU A 237 21.75 -5.44 15.60
N HIS A 238 21.55 -5.96 14.38
CA HIS A 238 21.24 -7.37 14.11
C HIS A 238 22.17 -7.95 13.04
N PRO A 239 23.48 -8.11 13.33
CA PRO A 239 24.38 -8.75 12.38
C PRO A 239 23.88 -10.17 12.07
N GLU A 240 23.91 -10.56 10.80
CA GLU A 240 23.61 -11.95 10.43
C GLU A 240 24.62 -12.87 11.13
N GLU A 241 24.11 -13.83 11.93
CA GLU A 241 24.89 -14.87 12.60
C GLU A 241 25.27 -16.00 11.63
#